data_AF-A0AAZ3RT69-F1
#
_entry.id   AF-A0AAZ3RT69-F1
#
_cell.length_a   1.000
_cell.length_b   1.000
_cell.length_c   1.000
_cell.angle_alpha   90.00
_cell.angle_beta   90.00
_cell.angle_gamma   90.00
#
_symmetry.space_group_name_H-M   'P 1'
#
loop_
_entity.id
_entity.type
_entity.pdbx_description
1 polymer ?
#
loop_
_entity_poly.entity_id
_entity_poly.type
_entity_poly.pdbx_seq_one_letter_code
_entity_poly.pdbx_strand_id
1 'polypeptide(L)' 'MIVDFRKQQREHPPPIHIDGTGVERHHLKKLEGRRLDFDYKKKRQGKVTDDEIKQALEKFDDTKEIAELSMFNLLESD' A
#
# COMPACT_ATOMS: atom_id res chain seq x y z
N MET A 1 -12.71 -9.61 -18.91
CA MET A 1 -13.95 -8.97 -18.41
C MET A 1 -13.90 -8.63 -16.91
N ILE A 2 -13.57 -9.54 -15.98
CA ILE A 2 -13.43 -9.17 -14.53
C ILE A 2 -12.05 -8.56 -14.22
N VAL A 3 -10.98 -9.05 -14.87
CA VAL A 3 -9.62 -8.52 -14.69
C VAL A 3 -9.47 -7.07 -15.17
N ASP A 4 -10.19 -6.70 -16.23
CA ASP A 4 -10.16 -5.37 -16.83
C ASP A 4 -10.85 -4.33 -15.94
N PHE A 5 -12.00 -4.68 -15.34
CA PHE A 5 -12.74 -3.78 -14.46
C PHE A 5 -11.95 -3.41 -13.19
N ARG A 6 -11.26 -4.39 -12.57
CA ARG A 6 -10.41 -4.13 -11.40
C ARG A 6 -9.16 -3.32 -11.76
N LYS A 7 -8.63 -3.45 -12.98
CA LYS A 7 -7.51 -2.61 -13.46
C LYS A 7 -7.98 -1.18 -13.71
N GLN A 8 -9.18 -1.01 -14.28
CA GLN A 8 -9.76 0.30 -14.55
C GLN A 8 -10.10 1.07 -13.26
N GLN A 9 -10.53 0.37 -12.21
CA GLN A 9 -10.70 0.95 -10.86
C GLN A 9 -9.37 1.28 -10.14
N ARG A 10 -8.22 0.82 -10.64
CA ARG A 10 -6.89 1.18 -10.09
C ARG A 10 -6.28 2.43 -10.72
N GLU A 11 -6.78 2.87 -11.86
CA GLU A 11 -6.24 4.07 -12.55
C GLU A 11 -7.03 5.34 -12.25
N HIS A 12 -8.20 5.22 -11.63
CA HIS A 12 -8.90 6.36 -11.08
C HIS A 12 -8.36 6.68 -9.68
N PRO A 13 -7.93 7.93 -9.41
CA PRO A 13 -7.57 8.33 -8.06
C PRO A 13 -8.78 8.09 -7.13
N PRO A 14 -8.56 7.59 -5.90
CA PRO A 14 -9.66 7.37 -4.98
C PRO A 14 -10.42 8.69 -4.76
N PRO A 15 -11.76 8.67 -4.69
CA PRO A 15 -12.53 9.86 -4.41
C PRO A 15 -12.03 10.46 -3.08
N ILE A 16 -11.55 11.70 -3.15
CA ILE A 16 -11.12 12.46 -1.98
C ILE A 16 -12.39 12.69 -1.17
N HIS A 17 -12.54 11.98 -0.06
CA HIS A 17 -13.62 12.26 0.87
C HIS A 17 -13.27 13.57 1.58
N ILE A 18 -14.25 14.47 1.70
CA ILE A 18 -14.08 15.87 2.15
C ILE A 18 -13.58 15.94 3.61
N ASP A 19 -13.69 14.83 4.35
CA ASP A 19 -13.24 14.64 5.72
C ASP A 19 -11.79 14.11 5.83
N GLY A 20 -11.05 13.97 4.73
CA GLY A 20 -9.66 13.45 4.74
C GLY A 20 -9.54 11.93 4.97
N THR A 21 -10.59 11.26 5.42
CA THR A 21 -10.53 9.86 5.86
C THR A 21 -10.37 8.86 4.72
N GLY A 22 -10.87 9.20 3.53
CA GLY A 22 -10.79 8.34 2.35
C GLY A 22 -9.35 8.06 1.89
N VAL A 23 -8.45 9.02 2.06
CA VAL A 23 -7.04 8.92 1.62
C VAL A 23 -6.23 8.09 2.62
N GLU A 24 -6.46 8.29 3.94
CA GLU A 24 -5.84 7.50 5.01
C GLU A 24 -6.19 6.01 4.87
N ARG A 25 -7.47 5.70 4.70
CA ARG A 25 -7.93 4.31 4.55
C ARG A 25 -7.32 3.63 3.33
N HIS A 26 -7.11 4.39 2.26
CA HIS A 26 -6.47 3.89 1.06
C HIS A 26 -4.98 3.57 1.30
N HIS A 27 -4.24 4.46 1.95
CA HIS A 27 -2.83 4.21 2.30
C HIS A 27 -2.68 3.01 3.25
N LEU A 28 -3.54 2.90 4.27
CA LEU A 28 -3.57 1.77 5.18
C LEU A 28 -3.84 0.43 4.48
N LYS A 29 -4.85 0.38 3.60
CA LYS A 29 -5.16 -0.82 2.83
C LYS A 29 -4.02 -1.22 1.90
N LYS A 30 -3.33 -0.24 1.30
CA LYS A 30 -2.17 -0.49 0.46
C LYS A 30 -0.99 -1.00 1.29
N LEU A 31 -0.75 -0.43 2.46
CA LEU A 31 0.29 -0.85 3.40
C LEU A 31 0.08 -2.30 3.85
N GLU A 32 -1.14 -2.68 4.20
CA GLU A 32 -1.47 -4.05 4.58
C GLU A 32 -1.14 -5.04 3.46
N GLY A 33 -1.49 -4.71 2.21
CA GLY A 33 -1.16 -5.52 1.04
C GLY A 33 0.36 -5.68 0.82
N ARG A 34 1.14 -4.61 1.04
CA ARG A 34 2.61 -4.67 0.94
C ARG A 34 3.23 -5.54 2.02
N ARG A 35 2.74 -5.43 3.26
CA ARG A 35 3.19 -6.26 4.38
C ARG A 35 3.01 -7.75 4.08
N LEU A 36 1.82 -8.12 3.59
CA LEU A 36 1.50 -9.50 3.25
C LEU A 36 2.37 -10.04 2.11
N ASP A 37 2.66 -9.24 1.08
CA ASP A 37 3.56 -9.63 -0.02
C ASP A 37 4.99 -9.88 0.48
N PHE A 38 5.51 -8.97 1.30
CA PHE A 38 6.84 -9.11 1.89
C PHE A 38 6.93 -10.35 2.80
N ASP A 39 5.97 -10.54 3.71
CA ASP A 39 5.92 -11.70 4.61
C ASP A 39 5.87 -13.02 3.83
N TYR A 40 5.06 -13.07 2.76
CA TYR A 40 4.94 -14.24 1.91
C TYR A 40 6.27 -14.57 1.21
N LYS A 41 6.93 -13.56 0.62
CA LYS A 41 8.21 -13.75 -0.08
C LYS A 41 9.33 -14.13 0.86
N LYS A 42 9.40 -13.50 2.04
CA LYS A 42 10.36 -13.83 3.10
C LYS A 42 10.18 -15.27 3.60
N LYS A 43 8.95 -15.72 3.81
CA LYS A 43 8.65 -17.13 4.18
C LYS A 43 9.02 -18.14 3.09
N ARG A 44 9.17 -17.70 1.83
CA ARG A 44 9.54 -18.54 0.68
C ARG A 44 10.98 -18.30 0.21
N GLN A 45 11.85 -17.80 1.10
CA GLN A 45 13.27 -17.70 0.84
C GLN A 45 13.84 -19.05 0.36
N GLY A 46 14.60 -19.03 -0.72
CA GLY A 46 15.06 -20.23 -1.44
C GLY A 46 14.21 -20.64 -2.64
N LYS A 47 12.96 -20.14 -2.75
CA LYS A 47 12.13 -20.20 -3.98
C LYS A 47 11.90 -18.84 -4.62
N VAL A 48 11.97 -17.78 -3.81
CA VAL A 48 11.93 -16.38 -4.24
C VAL A 48 13.35 -15.83 -4.17
N THR A 49 13.74 -15.04 -5.16
CA THR A 49 15.07 -14.43 -5.21
C THR A 49 15.24 -13.35 -4.14
N ASP A 50 16.46 -13.13 -3.67
CA ASP A 50 16.76 -12.08 -2.69
C ASP A 50 16.41 -10.68 -3.23
N ASP A 51 16.53 -10.45 -4.55
CA ASP A 51 16.15 -9.19 -5.19
C ASP A 51 14.63 -8.94 -5.10
N GLU A 52 13.81 -9.97 -5.34
CA GLU A 52 12.35 -9.85 -5.20
C GLU A 52 11.90 -9.63 -3.76
N ILE A 53 12.61 -10.22 -2.79
CA ILE A 53 12.37 -9.99 -1.35
C ILE A 53 12.75 -8.56 -0.99
N LYS A 54 13.91 -8.07 -1.48
CA LYS A 54 14.39 -6.71 -1.25
C LYS A 54 13.45 -5.66 -1.86
N GLN A 55 13.00 -5.87 -3.09
CA GLN A 55 12.01 -4.98 -3.71
C GLN A 55 10.68 -4.98 -2.96
N ALA A 56 10.25 -6.12 -2.41
CA ALA A 56 9.01 -6.17 -1.61
C ALA A 56 9.15 -5.40 -0.30
N LEU A 57 10.33 -5.46 0.33
CA LEU A 57 10.67 -4.67 1.51
C LEU A 57 10.65 -3.17 1.20
N GLU A 58 11.36 -2.74 0.15
CA GLU A 58 11.42 -1.33 -0.26
C GLU A 58 10.02 -0.76 -0.52
N LYS A 59 9.19 -1.49 -1.27
CA LYS A 59 7.79 -1.12 -1.54
C LYS A 59 6.92 -1.06 -0.28
N PHE A 60 7.24 -1.87 0.73
CA PHE A 60 6.55 -1.85 2.03
C PHE A 60 6.96 -0.60 2.82
N ASP A 61 8.25 -0.32 2.93
CA ASP A 61 8.77 0.86 3.64
C ASP A 61 8.26 2.17 2.99
N ASP A 62 8.31 2.28 1.66
CA ASP A 62 7.76 3.45 0.94
C ASP A 62 6.28 3.68 1.26
N THR A 63 5.49 2.61 1.31
CA THR A 63 4.04 2.72 1.57
C THR A 63 3.78 3.03 3.04
N LYS A 64 4.66 2.57 3.94
CA LYS A 64 4.58 2.83 5.37
C LYS A 64 4.83 4.31 5.65
N GLU A 65 5.88 4.89 5.08
CA GLU A 65 6.20 6.32 5.22
C GLU A 65 5.03 7.19 4.75
N ILE A 66 4.44 6.89 3.58
CA ILE A 66 3.28 7.65 3.07
C ILE A 66 2.07 7.52 4.01
N ALA A 67 1.81 6.34 4.57
CA ALA A 67 0.71 6.15 5.50
C ALA A 67 0.93 6.91 6.82
N GLU A 68 2.15 6.88 7.36
CA GLU A 68 2.55 7.60 8.56
C GLU A 68 2.44 9.12 8.38
N LEU A 69 2.95 9.65 7.25
CA LEU A 69 2.82 11.07 6.90
C LEU A 69 1.36 11.49 6.73
N SER A 70 0.55 10.67 6.07
CA SER A 70 -0.88 10.95 5.89
C SER A 70 -1.63 10.97 7.22
N MET A 71 -1.27 10.09 8.17
CA MET A 71 -1.86 10.08 9.51
C MET A 71 -1.40 11.27 10.35
N PHE A 72 -0.13 11.63 10.26
CA PHE A 72 0.42 12.79 10.97
C PHE A 72 -0.26 14.09 10.54
N ASN A 73 -0.40 14.32 9.23
CA ASN A 73 -1.09 15.50 8.70
C ASN A 73 -2.56 15.59 9.14
N LEU A 74 -3.24 14.45 9.28
CA LEU A 74 -4.62 14.40 9.78
C LEU A 74 -4.70 14.83 11.24
N LEU A 75 -3.76 14.37 12.08
CA LEU A 75 -3.70 14.70 13.51
C LEU A 75 -3.25 16.14 13.77
N GLU A 76 -2.44 16.75 12.89
CA GLU A 76 -2.04 18.17 13.00
C GLU A 76 -3.11 19.14 12.46
N SER A 77 -4.05 18.65 11.63
CA SER A 77 -5.09 19.50 11.02
C SER A 77 -6.41 19.56 11.82
N ASP A 78 -6.50 18.89 12.96
CA ASP A 78 -7.65 18.90 13.89
C ASP A 78 -7.50 19.93 15.02
#